data_AF-A0A6L5QX04-F1
#
_entry.id   AF-A0A6L5QX04-F1
#
_cell.length_a   1.000
_cell.length_b   1.000
_cell.length_c   1.000
_cell.angle_alpha   90.00
_cell.angle_beta   90.00
_cell.angle_gamma   90.00
#
_symmetry.space_group_name_H-M   'P 1'
#
loop_
_entity.id
_entity.type
_entity.pdbx_description
1 polymer ?
#
loop_
_entity_poly.entity_id
_entity_poly.type
_entity_poly.pdbx_seq_one_letter_code
_entity_poly.pdbx_strand_id
1 'polypeptide(L)'
;MTLPVPGVPGESDQPGGDTYAALLVPASAASRDAVQAALQEFAFTGWLAPPSVGWVVAIAVPGDRAVAAGRRGVLDAGAAIAESLQAPAFALRVLVDRQLVLAAWDGRDELGRYSSDPSREPGADEEVLDQPFGAEHAAAFAAAAGEPDAAEELEAVLAETLDPDSVFESERLARVLGILGMPGWIVASASLPKDVPTGPAAREFVRLGAGAAGASGIVRGWMTARVRSRTTPPPALADPPRADDPGIDPWLL
;
A
#
# COMPACT_ATOMS: atom_id res chain seq x y z
N MET A 1 -6.08 20.09 24.70
CA MET A 1 -5.59 20.67 23.43
C MET A 1 -4.85 19.56 22.69
N THR A 2 -5.47 18.96 21.69
CA THR A 2 -4.84 18.00 20.79
C THR A 2 -3.93 18.78 19.84
N LEU A 3 -2.62 18.59 19.96
CA LEU A 3 -1.68 19.14 19.00
C LEU A 3 -1.99 18.56 17.61
N PRO A 4 -2.01 19.38 16.53
CA PRO A 4 -2.24 18.87 15.19
C PRO A 4 -1.20 17.79 14.86
N VAL A 5 -1.66 16.63 14.40
CA VAL A 5 -0.77 15.51 14.06
C VAL A 5 -0.04 15.84 12.76
N PRO A 6 1.30 15.99 12.79
CA PRO A 6 2.05 16.41 11.61
C PRO A 6 2.06 15.31 10.54
N GLY A 7 1.72 15.68 9.30
CA GLY A 7 1.74 14.79 8.14
C GLY A 7 0.44 14.05 7.85
N VAL A 8 -0.59 14.21 8.69
CA VAL A 8 -1.98 13.85 8.36
C VAL A 8 -2.60 15.09 7.73
N PRO A 9 -3.11 15.04 6.48
CA PRO A 9 -3.89 16.14 5.93
C PRO A 9 -5.04 16.46 6.90
N GLY A 10 -5.33 17.75 7.14
CA GLY A 10 -6.63 18.09 7.72
C GLY A 10 -7.73 17.56 6.80
N GLU A 11 -8.89 17.19 7.34
CA GLU A 11 -10.09 16.80 6.56
C GLU A 11 -10.16 17.65 5.30
N SER A 12 -9.84 17.05 4.15
CA SER A 12 -9.88 17.75 2.89
C SER A 12 -11.34 17.78 2.47
N ASP A 13 -11.95 18.96 2.54
CA ASP A 13 -13.24 19.30 1.92
C ASP A 13 -13.21 19.17 0.37
N GLN A 14 -12.17 18.55 -0.20
CA GLN A 14 -12.10 18.25 -1.62
C GLN A 14 -12.89 16.97 -1.90
N PRO A 15 -13.71 16.93 -2.96
CA PRO A 15 -14.55 15.79 -3.33
C PRO A 15 -13.75 14.56 -3.85
N GLY A 16 -12.50 14.39 -3.45
CA GLY A 16 -11.68 13.22 -3.74
C GLY A 16 -11.74 12.26 -2.56
N GLY A 17 -11.96 10.97 -2.83
CA GLY A 17 -12.03 9.96 -1.78
C GLY A 17 -10.69 9.78 -1.05
N ASP A 18 -10.65 8.80 -0.14
CA ASP A 18 -9.51 8.64 0.76
C ASP A 18 -8.23 8.17 0.05
N THR A 19 -7.08 8.64 0.54
CA THR A 19 -5.75 8.18 0.13
C THR A 19 -5.05 7.52 1.29
N TYR A 20 -4.69 6.26 1.16
CA TYR A 20 -3.99 5.50 2.18
C TYR A 20 -3.14 4.40 1.57
N ALA A 21 -2.16 3.96 2.33
CA ALA A 21 -1.25 2.92 1.91
C ALA A 21 -0.85 2.04 3.08
N ALA A 22 -0.63 0.75 2.81
CA ALA A 22 -0.34 -0.24 3.81
C ALA A 22 0.78 -1.18 3.37
N LEU A 23 1.55 -1.65 4.34
CA LEU A 23 2.47 -2.77 4.23
C LEU A 23 1.91 -3.92 5.05
N LEU A 24 1.94 -5.13 4.50
CA LEU A 24 1.51 -6.34 5.19
C LEU A 24 2.59 -7.41 5.09
N VAL A 25 2.86 -8.06 6.21
CA VAL A 25 3.76 -9.21 6.28
C VAL A 25 3.03 -10.34 7.02
N PRO A 26 3.04 -11.59 6.52
CA PRO A 26 2.46 -12.70 7.24
C PRO A 26 3.13 -12.88 8.61
N ALA A 27 2.33 -12.95 9.66
CA ALA A 27 2.82 -13.14 11.03
C ALA A 27 3.46 -14.53 11.23
N SER A 28 3.18 -15.49 10.34
CA SER A 28 3.86 -16.78 10.26
C SER A 28 5.30 -16.66 9.76
N ALA A 29 5.60 -15.64 8.95
CA ALA A 29 6.91 -15.43 8.33
C ALA A 29 7.81 -14.50 9.15
N ALA A 30 7.26 -13.44 9.75
CA ALA A 30 8.01 -12.53 10.60
C ALA A 30 7.21 -12.05 11.82
N SER A 31 7.90 -11.93 12.95
CA SER A 31 7.30 -11.36 14.15
C SER A 31 7.06 -9.86 14.00
N ARG A 32 6.09 -9.33 14.75
CA ARG A 32 5.82 -7.88 14.79
C ARG A 32 7.05 -7.06 15.17
N ASP A 33 7.89 -7.58 16.07
CA ASP A 33 9.09 -6.89 16.51
C ASP A 33 10.17 -6.85 15.42
N ALA A 34 10.30 -7.92 14.62
CA ALA A 34 11.19 -7.95 13.46
C ALA A 34 10.72 -6.95 12.38
N VAL A 35 9.43 -6.94 12.09
CA VAL A 35 8.80 -5.95 11.18
C VAL A 35 9.04 -4.53 11.70
N GLN A 36 8.83 -4.29 12.99
CA GLN A 36 9.09 -2.99 13.58
C GLN A 36 10.56 -2.59 13.40
N ALA A 37 11.52 -3.47 13.71
CA ALA A 37 12.94 -3.21 13.55
C ALA A 37 13.31 -2.83 12.10
N ALA A 38 12.80 -3.57 11.11
CA ALA A 38 13.01 -3.24 9.69
C ALA A 38 12.44 -1.85 9.32
N LEU A 39 11.23 -1.54 9.77
CA LEU A 39 10.62 -0.21 9.56
C LEU A 39 11.43 0.92 10.23
N GLN A 40 12.05 0.64 11.38
CA GLN A 40 12.94 1.61 12.05
C GLN A 40 14.20 1.86 11.24
N GLU A 41 14.81 0.81 10.69
CA GLU A 41 16.01 0.90 9.83
C GLU A 41 15.77 1.74 8.58
N PHE A 42 14.60 1.60 7.95
CA PHE A 42 14.24 2.39 6.76
C PHE A 42 13.77 3.81 7.08
N ALA A 43 13.75 4.20 8.35
CA ALA A 43 13.16 5.43 8.84
C ALA A 43 11.70 5.61 8.36
N PHE A 44 10.88 4.57 8.47
CA PHE A 44 9.47 4.60 8.06
C PHE A 44 8.66 5.63 8.87
N THR A 45 7.71 6.32 8.23
CA THR A 45 6.71 7.16 8.89
C THR A 45 5.32 6.61 8.64
N GLY A 46 4.63 6.28 9.72
CA GLY A 46 3.35 5.60 9.65
C GLY A 46 2.91 5.08 11.02
N TRP A 47 2.04 4.08 11.01
CA TRP A 47 1.47 3.45 12.19
C TRP A 47 1.64 1.95 12.07
N LEU A 48 2.21 1.31 13.08
CA LEU A 48 2.27 -0.14 13.16
C LEU A 48 1.10 -0.65 14.00
N ALA A 49 0.22 -1.44 13.39
CA ALA A 49 -0.95 -2.01 14.03
C ALA A 49 -0.58 -3.03 15.12
N PRO A 50 -1.50 -3.35 16.05
CA PRO A 50 -1.39 -4.59 16.82
C PRO A 50 -1.47 -5.82 15.88
N PRO A 51 -1.04 -7.01 16.32
CA PRO A 51 -1.21 -8.25 15.55
C PRO A 51 -2.67 -8.45 15.11
N SER A 52 -2.91 -8.75 13.84
CA SER A 52 -4.26 -8.82 13.27
C SER A 52 -4.38 -9.99 12.29
N VAL A 53 -5.23 -10.98 12.62
CA VAL A 53 -5.63 -12.08 11.71
C VAL A 53 -4.44 -12.74 10.96
N GLY A 54 -3.36 -13.06 11.65
CA GLY A 54 -2.20 -13.69 11.00
C GLY A 54 -1.33 -12.74 10.17
N TRP A 55 -1.56 -11.43 10.25
CA TRP A 55 -0.80 -10.38 9.55
C TRP A 55 -0.22 -9.35 10.52
N VAL A 56 0.95 -8.82 10.16
CA VAL A 56 1.53 -7.60 10.72
C VAL A 56 1.32 -6.48 9.72
N VAL A 57 0.58 -5.44 10.12
CA VAL A 57 0.16 -4.35 9.23
C VAL A 57 0.80 -3.03 9.65
N ALA A 58 1.40 -2.32 8.70
CA ALA A 58 1.87 -0.95 8.89
C ALA A 58 1.20 0.00 7.90
N ILE A 59 0.50 1.02 8.41
CA ILE A 59 -0.16 2.06 7.61
C ILE A 59 0.81 3.22 7.38
N ALA A 60 1.05 3.58 6.13
CA ALA A 60 2.01 4.60 5.74
C ALA A 60 1.38 6.01 5.77
N VAL A 61 2.14 7.03 6.19
CA VAL A 61 1.65 8.41 6.29
C VAL A 61 2.68 9.41 5.74
N PRO A 62 2.33 10.21 4.72
CA PRO A 62 1.09 10.14 3.91
C PRO A 62 1.10 8.93 2.96
N GLY A 63 -0.08 8.48 2.50
CA GLY A 63 -0.21 7.25 1.70
C GLY A 63 0.33 7.33 0.27
N ASP A 64 0.40 8.52 -0.34
CA ASP A 64 0.80 8.75 -1.73
C ASP A 64 2.20 9.36 -1.90
N ARG A 65 2.92 9.62 -0.80
CA ARG A 65 4.25 10.27 -0.86
C ARG A 65 5.36 9.36 -0.38
N ALA A 66 6.56 9.91 -0.27
CA ALA A 66 7.67 9.22 0.37
C ALA A 66 7.34 8.92 1.84
N VAL A 67 7.43 7.64 2.22
CA VAL A 67 7.11 7.15 3.57
C VAL A 67 8.34 6.66 4.32
N ALA A 68 9.48 6.53 3.65
CA ALA A 68 10.75 6.11 4.22
C ALA A 68 11.91 7.00 3.73
N ALA A 69 13.14 6.72 4.20
CA ALA A 69 14.35 7.39 3.72
C ALA A 69 14.57 7.13 2.21
N GLY A 70 15.35 8.00 1.55
CA GLY A 70 15.72 7.80 0.15
C GLY A 70 14.58 8.02 -0.86
N ARG A 71 13.56 8.84 -0.51
CA ARG A 71 12.37 9.11 -1.35
C ARG A 71 11.48 7.89 -1.63
N ARG A 72 11.64 6.82 -0.85
CA ARG A 72 10.90 5.57 -0.98
C ARG A 72 9.40 5.75 -0.71
N GLY A 73 8.57 5.35 -1.67
CA GLY A 73 7.12 5.21 -1.50
C GLY A 73 6.77 3.92 -0.75
N VAL A 74 5.48 3.60 -0.65
CA VAL A 74 5.03 2.37 0.01
C VAL A 74 5.52 1.11 -0.71
N LEU A 75 5.56 1.11 -2.05
CA LEU A 75 6.00 -0.06 -2.82
C LEU A 75 7.50 -0.33 -2.62
N ASP A 76 8.34 0.70 -2.67
CA ASP A 76 9.77 0.57 -2.38
C ASP A 76 10.01 0.10 -0.93
N ALA A 77 9.16 0.53 0.00
CA ALA A 77 9.20 0.06 1.38
C ALA A 77 8.77 -1.40 1.51
N GLY A 78 7.81 -1.86 0.68
CA GLY A 78 7.38 -3.25 0.51
C GLY A 78 8.51 -4.16 0.03
N ALA A 79 9.18 -3.77 -1.05
CA ALA A 79 10.37 -4.49 -1.54
C ALA A 79 11.48 -4.54 -0.48
N ALA A 80 11.77 -3.41 0.17
CA ALA A 80 12.82 -3.35 1.18
C ALA A 80 12.51 -4.20 2.43
N ILE A 81 11.24 -4.25 2.86
CA ILE A 81 10.86 -5.08 4.01
C ILE A 81 10.86 -6.57 3.66
N ALA A 82 10.41 -6.96 2.47
CA ALA A 82 10.52 -8.34 2.00
C ALA A 82 11.99 -8.78 1.97
N GLU A 83 12.87 -7.95 1.40
CA GLU A 83 14.30 -8.26 1.32
C GLU A 83 14.94 -8.34 2.70
N SER A 84 14.66 -7.39 3.60
CA SER A 84 15.26 -7.39 4.94
C SER A 84 14.81 -8.59 5.78
N LEU A 85 13.55 -9.01 5.65
CA LEU A 85 13.00 -10.13 6.40
C LEU A 85 13.21 -11.48 5.71
N GLN A 86 13.59 -11.49 4.42
CA GLN A 86 13.64 -12.67 3.56
C GLN A 86 12.31 -13.45 3.62
N ALA A 87 11.21 -12.71 3.43
CA ALA A 87 9.86 -13.21 3.63
C ALA A 87 8.87 -12.54 2.64
N PRO A 88 7.67 -13.13 2.46
CA PRO A 88 6.60 -12.49 1.71
C PRO A 88 6.20 -11.16 2.32
N ALA A 89 6.04 -10.13 1.49
CA ALA A 89 5.44 -8.87 1.89
C ALA A 89 4.57 -8.30 0.78
N PHE A 90 3.52 -7.60 1.20
CA PHE A 90 2.61 -6.89 0.32
C PHE A 90 2.68 -5.39 0.58
N ALA A 91 2.53 -4.62 -0.49
CA ALA A 91 2.29 -3.19 -0.43
C ALA A 91 0.99 -2.86 -1.17
N LEU A 92 0.17 -2.03 -0.51
CA LEU A 92 -1.11 -1.55 -1.02
C LEU A 92 -1.08 -0.03 -1.06
N ARG A 93 -1.67 0.57 -2.09
CA ARG A 93 -1.94 2.00 -2.15
C ARG A 93 -3.30 2.24 -2.78
N VAL A 94 -4.13 3.02 -2.11
CA VAL A 94 -5.33 3.63 -2.69
C VAL A 94 -5.05 5.12 -2.86
N LEU A 95 -5.19 5.62 -4.08
CA LEU A 95 -5.02 7.03 -4.41
C LEU A 95 -6.39 7.66 -4.70
N VAL A 96 -6.79 8.60 -3.85
CA VAL A 96 -8.04 9.36 -3.89
C VAL A 96 -9.31 8.52 -4.12
N ASP A 97 -9.27 7.26 -3.70
CA ASP A 97 -10.30 6.24 -3.94
C ASP A 97 -10.62 5.99 -5.42
N ARG A 98 -9.65 6.29 -6.31
CA ARG A 98 -9.76 6.16 -7.77
C ARG A 98 -8.70 5.28 -8.42
N GLN A 99 -7.65 4.92 -7.69
CA GLN A 99 -6.67 3.95 -8.13
C GLN A 99 -6.31 3.02 -6.98
N LEU A 100 -6.35 1.72 -7.21
CA LEU A 100 -5.79 0.69 -6.34
C LEU A 100 -4.49 0.16 -6.97
N VAL A 101 -3.44 0.16 -6.18
CA VAL A 101 -2.18 -0.52 -6.49
C VAL A 101 -1.92 -1.61 -5.45
N LEU A 102 -1.54 -2.79 -5.93
CA LEU A 102 -1.14 -3.95 -5.14
C LEU A 102 0.21 -4.45 -5.68
N ALA A 103 1.14 -4.76 -4.80
CA ALA A 103 2.39 -5.42 -5.18
C ALA A 103 2.79 -6.41 -4.10
N ALA A 104 3.47 -7.48 -4.52
CA ALA A 104 3.97 -8.50 -3.63
C ALA A 104 5.40 -8.90 -3.99
N TRP A 105 6.16 -9.25 -2.95
CA TRP A 105 7.52 -9.75 -3.05
C TRP A 105 7.66 -10.97 -2.15
N ASP A 106 8.58 -11.88 -2.50
CA ASP A 106 9.11 -12.90 -1.59
C ASP A 106 10.63 -12.71 -1.50
N GLY A 107 11.09 -12.17 -0.36
CA GLY A 107 12.48 -11.78 -0.23
C GLY A 107 12.87 -10.69 -1.24
N ARG A 108 13.73 -11.05 -2.20
CA ARG A 108 14.17 -10.14 -3.27
C ARG A 108 13.37 -10.28 -4.55
N ASP A 109 12.56 -11.33 -4.66
CA ASP A 109 11.85 -11.66 -5.88
C ASP A 109 10.53 -10.89 -5.91
N GLU A 110 10.34 -10.07 -6.94
CA GLU A 110 9.06 -9.40 -7.19
C GLU A 110 8.10 -10.39 -7.84
N LEU A 111 6.96 -10.63 -7.18
CA LEU A 111 5.95 -11.58 -7.65
C LEU A 111 5.02 -10.94 -8.68
N GLY A 112 4.85 -9.62 -8.60
CA GLY A 112 4.05 -8.84 -9.54
C GLY A 112 3.61 -7.51 -8.96
N ARG A 113 3.09 -6.65 -9.85
CA ARG A 113 2.41 -5.41 -9.51
C ARG A 113 1.11 -5.32 -10.28
N TYR A 114 0.10 -4.82 -9.59
CA TYR A 114 -1.21 -4.53 -10.12
C TYR A 114 -1.50 -3.05 -9.95
N SER A 115 -2.12 -2.44 -10.97
CA SER A 115 -2.72 -1.10 -10.90
C SER A 115 -4.09 -1.14 -11.58
N SER A 116 -5.13 -0.67 -10.91
CA SER A 116 -6.48 -0.63 -11.48
C SER A 116 -6.66 0.43 -12.57
N ASP A 117 -5.87 1.50 -12.52
CA ASP A 117 -5.88 2.61 -13.49
C ASP A 117 -4.46 3.21 -13.58
N PRO A 118 -3.58 2.67 -14.46
CA PRO A 118 -2.21 3.17 -14.65
C PRO A 118 -2.13 4.65 -15.05
N SER A 119 -3.15 5.19 -15.73
CA SER A 119 -3.21 6.59 -16.18
C SER A 119 -3.24 7.59 -15.00
N ARG A 120 -3.54 7.13 -13.79
CA ARG A 120 -3.57 7.94 -12.55
C ARG A 120 -2.22 8.07 -11.87
N GLU A 121 -1.18 7.36 -12.33
CA GLU A 121 0.14 7.46 -11.74
C GLU A 121 0.69 8.90 -11.84
N PRO A 122 1.43 9.38 -10.82
CA PRO A 122 2.13 10.64 -10.93
C PRO A 122 3.12 10.64 -12.12
N GLY A 123 2.84 11.46 -13.13
CA GLY A 123 3.67 11.59 -14.32
C GLY A 123 3.22 10.73 -15.52
N ALA A 124 2.09 10.04 -15.43
CA ALA A 124 1.44 9.44 -16.58
C ALA A 124 1.02 10.52 -17.59
N ASP A 125 1.15 10.20 -18.88
CA ASP A 125 0.71 11.01 -20.01
C ASP A 125 -0.59 10.42 -20.60
N GLU A 126 -1.14 11.07 -21.63
CA GLU A 126 -2.40 10.65 -22.27
C GLU A 126 -2.32 9.31 -23.03
N GLU A 127 -1.12 8.75 -23.21
CA GLU A 127 -0.91 7.47 -23.91
C GLU A 127 -0.98 6.26 -22.97
N VAL A 128 -0.89 6.49 -21.66
CA VAL A 128 -0.98 5.44 -20.64
C VAL A 128 -2.41 4.92 -20.54
N LEU A 129 -2.57 3.60 -20.56
CA LEU A 129 -3.88 2.96 -20.48
C LEU A 129 -4.57 3.24 -19.13
N ASP A 130 -5.89 3.36 -19.18
CA ASP A 130 -6.80 3.57 -18.05
C ASP A 130 -7.46 2.27 -17.54
N GLN A 131 -7.02 1.12 -18.06
CA GLN A 131 -7.54 -0.19 -17.74
C GLN A 131 -6.67 -0.91 -16.71
N PRO A 132 -7.25 -1.85 -15.93
CA PRO A 132 -6.50 -2.66 -14.99
C PRO A 132 -5.32 -3.38 -15.65
N PHE A 133 -4.17 -3.34 -15.00
CA PHE A 133 -2.93 -3.97 -15.45
C PHE A 133 -2.33 -4.82 -14.32
N GLY A 134 -1.83 -6.01 -14.64
CA GLY A 134 -1.20 -6.92 -13.67
C GLY A 134 -2.18 -7.87 -12.97
N ALA A 135 -3.40 -8.05 -13.48
CA ALA A 135 -4.36 -9.02 -12.95
C ALA A 135 -3.86 -10.47 -13.11
N GLU A 136 -3.04 -10.74 -14.12
CA GLU A 136 -2.37 -12.02 -14.38
C GLU A 136 -1.46 -12.48 -13.21
N HIS A 137 -1.08 -11.58 -12.31
CA HIS A 137 -0.30 -11.90 -11.11
C HIS A 137 -1.17 -12.42 -9.96
N ALA A 138 -2.49 -12.52 -10.11
CA ALA A 138 -3.41 -12.97 -9.07
C ALA A 138 -3.00 -14.30 -8.43
N ALA A 139 -2.59 -15.29 -9.22
CA ALA A 139 -2.14 -16.58 -8.70
C ALA A 139 -0.91 -16.45 -7.78
N ALA A 140 0.05 -15.57 -8.13
CA ALA A 140 1.23 -15.33 -7.31
C ALA A 140 0.89 -14.59 -6.02
N PHE A 141 -0.03 -13.61 -6.08
CA PHE A 141 -0.52 -12.90 -4.90
C PHE A 141 -1.28 -13.83 -3.94
N ALA A 142 -2.18 -14.64 -4.47
CA ALA A 142 -2.95 -15.62 -3.70
C ALA A 142 -2.03 -16.64 -3.03
N ALA A 143 -1.05 -17.18 -3.75
CA ALA A 143 -0.05 -18.09 -3.19
C ALA A 143 0.78 -17.45 -2.08
N ALA A 144 1.27 -16.22 -2.27
CA ALA A 144 2.04 -15.49 -1.26
C ALA A 144 1.23 -15.12 -0.01
N ALA A 145 -0.09 -14.98 -0.15
CA ALA A 145 -1.00 -14.80 0.98
C ALA A 145 -1.35 -16.11 1.70
N GLY A 146 -0.97 -17.27 1.14
CA GLY A 146 -1.33 -18.58 1.67
C GLY A 146 -2.72 -19.08 1.25
N GLU A 147 -3.33 -18.44 0.25
CA GLU A 147 -4.69 -18.71 -0.25
C GLU A 147 -4.69 -19.08 -1.74
N PRO A 148 -3.92 -20.10 -2.20
CA PRO A 148 -3.75 -20.38 -3.64
C PRO A 148 -5.05 -20.75 -4.37
N ASP A 149 -6.02 -21.34 -3.66
CA ASP A 149 -7.32 -21.72 -4.23
C ASP A 149 -8.19 -20.49 -4.57
N ALA A 150 -7.82 -19.30 -4.10
CA ALA A 150 -8.53 -18.05 -4.33
C ALA A 150 -8.05 -17.30 -5.59
N ALA A 151 -7.11 -17.86 -6.35
CA ALA A 151 -6.47 -17.20 -7.50
C ALA A 151 -7.46 -16.76 -8.59
N GLU A 152 -8.38 -17.65 -9.00
CA GLU A 152 -9.36 -17.35 -10.06
C GLU A 152 -10.34 -16.25 -9.63
N GLU A 153 -10.79 -16.29 -8.36
CA GLU A 153 -11.66 -15.25 -7.81
C GLU A 153 -10.95 -13.90 -7.71
N LEU A 154 -9.68 -13.91 -7.28
CA LEU A 154 -8.85 -12.71 -7.20
C LEU A 154 -8.64 -12.10 -8.60
N GLU A 155 -8.29 -12.91 -9.59
CA GLU A 155 -8.09 -12.46 -10.97
C GLU A 155 -9.36 -11.79 -11.51
N ALA A 156 -10.53 -12.41 -11.29
CA ALA A 156 -11.81 -11.85 -11.71
C ALA A 156 -12.08 -10.48 -11.08
N VAL A 157 -11.78 -10.30 -9.79
CA VAL A 157 -11.93 -9.01 -9.10
C VAL A 157 -10.91 -7.98 -9.59
N LEU A 158 -9.65 -8.37 -9.84
CA LEU A 158 -8.61 -7.47 -10.32
C LEU A 158 -8.85 -7.04 -11.79
N ALA A 159 -9.35 -7.94 -12.63
CA ALA A 159 -9.63 -7.66 -14.03
C ALA A 159 -10.93 -6.87 -14.26
N GLU A 160 -11.80 -6.76 -13.25
CA GLU A 160 -13.04 -5.97 -13.35
C GLU A 160 -12.70 -4.53 -13.77
N THR A 161 -13.35 -3.98 -14.80
CA THR A 161 -13.26 -2.56 -15.12
C THR A 161 -14.24 -1.79 -14.25
N LEU A 162 -13.77 -0.80 -13.49
CA LEU A 162 -14.67 0.02 -12.67
C LEU A 162 -15.47 1.00 -13.52
N ASP A 163 -16.73 1.19 -13.14
CA ASP A 163 -17.51 2.33 -13.58
C ASP A 163 -16.95 3.60 -12.90
N PRO A 164 -16.39 4.56 -13.68
CA PRO A 164 -15.77 5.77 -13.15
C PRO A 164 -16.74 6.66 -12.37
N ASP A 165 -18.05 6.49 -12.55
CA ASP A 165 -19.08 7.32 -11.90
C ASP A 165 -19.72 6.68 -10.66
N SER A 166 -19.48 5.38 -10.39
CA SER A 166 -20.26 4.66 -9.37
C SER A 166 -19.48 3.74 -8.42
N VAL A 167 -18.20 3.44 -8.69
CA VAL A 167 -17.42 2.52 -7.83
C VAL A 167 -16.21 3.18 -7.18
N PHE A 168 -16.03 2.87 -5.90
CA PHE A 168 -14.92 3.30 -5.06
C PHE A 168 -13.88 2.19 -4.95
N GLU A 169 -12.60 2.51 -5.12
CA GLU A 169 -11.51 1.52 -5.02
C GLU A 169 -11.40 0.86 -3.64
N SER A 170 -11.89 1.53 -2.60
CA SER A 170 -12.05 0.98 -1.25
C SER A 170 -12.96 -0.26 -1.22
N GLU A 171 -13.97 -0.35 -2.08
CA GLU A 171 -14.83 -1.55 -2.20
C GLU A 171 -14.11 -2.71 -2.90
N ARG A 172 -13.36 -2.41 -3.98
CA ARG A 172 -12.47 -3.40 -4.62
C ARG A 172 -11.44 -3.90 -3.62
N LEU A 173 -10.79 -3.00 -2.90
CA LEU A 173 -9.81 -3.36 -1.89
C LEU A 173 -10.43 -4.21 -0.78
N ALA A 174 -11.64 -3.90 -0.31
CA ALA A 174 -12.32 -4.73 0.69
C ALA A 174 -12.54 -6.17 0.19
N ARG A 175 -12.92 -6.35 -1.08
CA ARG A 175 -13.05 -7.66 -1.72
C ARG A 175 -11.69 -8.38 -1.80
N VAL A 176 -10.66 -7.70 -2.31
CA VAL A 176 -9.29 -8.25 -2.42
C VAL A 176 -8.76 -8.69 -1.05
N LEU A 177 -8.91 -7.86 -0.02
CA LEU A 177 -8.48 -8.20 1.34
C LEU A 177 -9.22 -9.42 1.88
N GLY A 178 -10.52 -9.53 1.62
CA GLY A 178 -11.33 -10.69 2.02
C GLY A 178 -10.85 -11.98 1.35
N ILE A 179 -10.61 -11.94 0.04
CA ILE A 179 -10.11 -13.07 -0.77
C ILE A 179 -8.72 -13.52 -0.28
N LEU A 180 -7.83 -12.57 0.03
CA LEU A 180 -6.47 -12.85 0.50
C LEU A 180 -6.36 -13.14 2.01
N GLY A 181 -7.49 -13.23 2.73
CA GLY A 181 -7.49 -13.45 4.18
C GLY A 181 -6.81 -12.33 4.98
N MET A 182 -6.74 -11.11 4.43
CA MET A 182 -6.10 -9.94 5.02
C MET A 182 -7.09 -9.10 5.85
N PRO A 183 -6.61 -8.27 6.80
CA PRO A 183 -7.51 -7.51 7.66
C PRO A 183 -8.29 -6.42 6.90
N GLY A 184 -9.62 -6.59 6.79
CA GLY A 184 -10.49 -5.67 6.05
C GLY A 184 -10.55 -4.23 6.60
N TRP A 185 -10.22 -4.01 7.88
CA TRP A 185 -10.23 -2.67 8.48
C TRP A 185 -9.25 -1.68 7.83
N ILE A 186 -8.29 -2.17 7.02
CA ILE A 186 -7.32 -1.34 6.28
C ILE A 186 -8.01 -0.28 5.41
N VAL A 187 -9.18 -0.60 4.84
CA VAL A 187 -9.93 0.37 4.01
C VAL A 187 -10.39 1.60 4.80
N ALA A 188 -10.52 1.48 6.12
CA ALA A 188 -10.91 2.55 7.02
C ALA A 188 -9.71 3.24 7.70
N SER A 189 -8.48 2.89 7.29
CA SER A 189 -7.25 3.41 7.91
C SER A 189 -7.05 4.93 7.74
N ALA A 190 -7.74 5.55 6.78
CA ALA A 190 -7.82 7.00 6.64
C ALA A 190 -8.40 7.70 7.88
N SER A 191 -9.12 6.97 8.74
CA SER A 191 -9.63 7.49 10.02
C SER A 191 -8.53 7.82 11.03
N LEU A 192 -7.31 7.30 10.86
CA LEU A 192 -6.20 7.57 11.77
C LEU A 192 -5.89 9.08 11.79
N PRO A 193 -5.65 9.68 12.98
CA PRO A 193 -5.32 9.06 14.26
C PRO A 193 -6.53 8.78 15.17
N LYS A 194 -7.77 8.80 14.65
CA LYS A 194 -8.98 8.40 15.39
C LYS A 194 -9.11 6.87 15.36
N ASP A 195 -10.03 6.33 16.16
CA ASP A 195 -10.32 4.90 16.17
C ASP A 195 -10.77 4.45 14.77
N VAL A 196 -10.23 3.31 14.33
CA VAL A 196 -10.55 2.75 13.01
C VAL A 196 -11.87 1.98 13.12
N PRO A 197 -12.92 2.35 12.34
CA PRO A 197 -14.16 1.58 12.28
C PRO A 197 -13.89 0.10 12.01
N THR A 198 -14.47 -0.78 12.83
CA THR A 198 -14.28 -2.26 12.75
C THR A 198 -12.83 -2.75 12.92
N GLY A 199 -11.89 -1.87 13.27
CA GLY A 199 -10.48 -2.17 13.47
C GLY A 199 -10.00 -1.92 14.90
N PRO A 200 -8.67 -1.89 15.11
CA PRO A 200 -8.09 -1.59 16.42
C PRO A 200 -8.36 -0.14 16.86
N ALA A 201 -8.38 0.10 18.16
CA ALA A 201 -8.43 1.46 18.69
C ALA A 201 -7.12 2.21 18.38
N ALA A 202 -7.18 3.52 18.21
CA ALA A 202 -6.03 4.35 17.84
C ALA A 202 -4.84 4.19 18.80
N ARG A 203 -5.12 4.00 20.09
CA ARG A 203 -4.11 3.79 21.15
C ARG A 203 -3.32 2.48 21.04
N GLU A 204 -3.82 1.52 20.27
CA GLU A 204 -3.19 0.21 20.09
C GLU A 204 -2.13 0.25 18.98
N PHE A 205 -2.13 1.30 18.16
CA PHE A 205 -1.12 1.52 17.15
C PHE A 205 0.16 2.11 17.75
N VAL A 206 1.31 1.67 17.23
CA VAL A 206 2.60 2.31 17.51
C VAL A 206 2.87 3.33 16.41
N ARG A 207 2.90 4.62 16.77
CA ARG A 207 3.30 5.69 15.85
C ARG A 207 4.80 5.62 15.58
N LEU A 208 5.17 5.54 14.31
CA LEU A 208 6.55 5.69 13.84
C LEU A 208 6.69 7.02 13.11
N GLY A 209 7.65 7.84 13.54
CA GLY A 209 8.05 9.07 12.86
C GLY A 209 9.53 8.98 12.48
N ALA A 210 9.81 8.82 11.19
CA ALA A 210 11.13 8.55 10.65
C ALA A 210 11.86 7.41 11.40
N GLY A 211 11.16 6.29 11.61
CA GLY A 211 11.66 5.09 12.27
C GLY A 211 11.80 5.20 13.80
N ALA A 212 11.44 6.31 14.42
CA ALA A 212 11.42 6.43 15.88
C ALA A 212 9.99 6.33 16.43
N ALA A 213 9.82 5.68 17.58
CA ALA A 213 8.56 5.60 18.31
C ALA A 213 8.53 6.60 19.49
N GLY A 214 7.34 6.85 20.05
CA GLY A 214 7.16 7.70 21.22
C GLY A 214 7.53 9.17 20.97
N ALA A 215 7.98 9.87 22.01
CA ALA A 215 8.23 11.32 21.94
C ALA A 215 9.29 11.71 20.89
N SER A 216 10.36 10.92 20.74
CA SER A 216 11.39 11.15 19.71
C SER A 216 10.84 10.96 18.30
N GLY A 217 9.95 9.98 18.12
CA GLY A 217 9.18 9.77 16.89
C GLY A 217 8.32 10.96 16.50
N ILE A 218 7.64 11.59 17.46
CA ILE A 218 6.81 12.78 17.19
C ILE A 218 7.66 13.93 16.63
N VAL A 219 8.80 14.22 17.27
CA VAL A 219 9.69 15.32 16.84
C VAL A 219 10.31 15.04 15.47
N ARG A 220 10.88 13.84 15.26
CA ARG A 220 11.46 13.46 13.97
C ARG A 220 10.41 13.38 12.87
N GLY A 221 9.24 12.86 13.18
CA GLY A 221 8.09 12.82 12.29
C GLY A 221 7.70 14.22 11.83
N TRP A 222 7.61 15.19 12.73
CA TRP A 222 7.32 16.59 12.38
C TRP A 222 8.36 17.19 11.43
N MET A 223 9.65 17.01 11.72
CA MET A 223 10.73 17.54 10.87
C MET A 223 10.73 16.92 9.48
N THR A 224 10.48 15.62 9.38
CA THR A 224 10.53 14.88 8.10
C THR A 224 9.24 14.97 7.30
N ALA A 225 8.08 15.16 7.95
CA ALA A 225 6.77 15.21 7.31
C ALA A 225 6.71 16.26 6.18
N ARG A 226 7.29 17.45 6.38
CA ARG A 226 7.27 18.53 5.39
C ARG A 226 8.07 18.22 4.13
N VAL A 227 9.17 17.47 4.27
CA VAL A 227 9.99 17.02 3.13
C VAL A 227 9.26 15.90 2.41
N ARG A 228 8.77 14.91 3.17
CA ARG A 228 8.06 13.74 2.65
C ARG A 228 6.79 14.09 1.92
N SER A 229 5.98 15.00 2.46
CA SER A 229 4.73 15.45 1.83
C SER A 229 4.95 16.14 0.48
N ARG A 230 6.17 16.56 0.16
CA ARG A 230 6.54 17.19 -1.13
C ARG A 230 7.35 16.27 -2.03
N THR A 231 7.69 15.08 -1.55
CA THR A 231 8.52 14.14 -2.29
C THR A 231 7.61 13.12 -2.96
N THR A 232 7.42 13.27 -4.27
CA THR A 232 6.74 12.26 -5.07
C THR A 232 7.64 11.02 -5.17
N PRO A 233 7.13 9.83 -4.77
CA PRO A 233 7.84 8.57 -4.90
C PRO A 233 7.88 8.12 -6.37
N PRO A 234 8.68 7.09 -6.70
CA PRO A 234 8.59 6.43 -8.00
C PRO A 234 7.14 5.98 -8.32
N PRO A 235 6.76 5.92 -9.61
CA PRO A 235 5.46 5.40 -10.02
C PRO A 235 5.32 3.92 -9.65
N ALA A 236 4.08 3.43 -9.57
CA ALA A 236 3.82 2.04 -9.26
C ALA A 236 4.35 1.08 -10.33
N LEU A 237 4.17 1.45 -11.59
CA LEU A 237 4.70 0.74 -12.75
C LEU A 237 5.87 1.54 -13.31
N ALA A 238 7.04 0.91 -13.40
CA ALA A 238 8.23 1.55 -13.98
C ALA A 238 8.01 1.86 -15.47
N ASP A 239 7.43 0.89 -16.18
CA ASP A 239 7.02 0.99 -17.58
C ASP A 239 5.50 0.77 -17.65
N PRO A 240 4.69 1.85 -17.62
CA PRO A 240 3.23 1.72 -17.66
C PRO A 240 2.77 1.27 -19.06
N PRO A 241 1.67 0.48 -19.15
CA PRO A 241 1.15 0.02 -20.42
C PRO A 241 0.64 1.19 -21.27
N ARG A 242 0.91 1.16 -22.57
CA ARG A 242 0.57 2.22 -23.53
C ARG A 242 -0.22 1.69 -24.72
N ALA A 243 -1.04 2.55 -25.31
CA ALA A 243 -1.86 2.21 -26.48
C ALA A 243 -1.05 1.80 -27.73
N ASP A 244 0.17 2.32 -27.87
CA ASP A 244 1.05 2.09 -29.02
C ASP A 244 2.05 0.93 -28.82
N ASP A 245 1.99 0.21 -27.70
CA ASP A 245 2.78 -1.00 -27.49
C ASP A 245 1.94 -2.20 -27.94
N PRO A 246 2.13 -2.73 -29.16
CA PRO A 246 1.51 -4.00 -29.52
C PRO A 246 2.13 -5.00 -28.56
N GLY A 247 1.36 -5.56 -27.63
CA GLY A 247 1.81 -6.63 -26.74
C GLY A 247 2.25 -7.86 -27.53
N ILE A 248 3.40 -7.77 -28.20
CA ILE A 248 4.02 -8.84 -28.95
C ILE A 248 4.53 -9.78 -27.88
N ASP A 249 3.74 -10.84 -27.70
CA ASP A 249 4.13 -12.05 -27.00
C ASP A 249 5.53 -12.46 -27.50
N PRO A 250 6.57 -12.45 -26.64
CA PRO A 250 7.95 -12.79 -27.05
C PRO A 250 8.08 -14.24 -27.55
N TRP A 251 7.00 -15.03 -27.52
CA TRP A 251 6.88 -16.38 -28.07
C TRP A 251 6.25 -16.46 -29.47
N LEU A 252 5.91 -15.32 -30.10
CA LEU A 252 5.38 -15.26 -31.47
C LEU A 252 6.42 -14.91 -32.55
N LEU A 253 7.73 -15.04 -32.27
CA LEU A 253 8.83 -14.92 -33.24
C LEU A 253 9.66 -16.19 -33.37
#